data_AF-A0A8T5U766-F1
#
_entry.id   AF-A0A8T5U766-F1
#
_cell.length_a   1.000
_cell.length_b   1.000
_cell.length_c   1.000
_cell.angle_alpha   90.00
_cell.angle_beta   90.00
_cell.angle_gamma   90.00
#
_symmetry.space_group_name_H-M   'P 1'
#
loop_
_entity.id
_entity.type
_entity.pdbx_description
1 polymer ?
#
loop_
_entity_poly.entity_id
_entity_poly.type
_entity_poly.pdbx_seq_one_letter_code
_entity_poly.pdbx_strand_id
1 'polypeptide(L)'
;MEKTTIDEFVGVIKIDIEGYEMEVLEGTKETIVDQKLVLLLGIYHNPKEFFEAKQFVQDLKPEYNFKFKILSDLRPIAESYIIAW
;
A
#
# COMPACT_ATOMS: atom_id res chain seq x y z
N MET A 1 -8.51 -19.90 -11.69
CA MET A 1 -8.39 -18.43 -11.75
C MET A 1 -6.99 -18.14 -12.23
N GLU A 2 -6.89 -17.39 -13.33
CA GLU A 2 -5.61 -16.98 -13.91
C GLU A 2 -4.92 -16.04 -12.93
N LYS A 3 -3.71 -16.40 -12.49
CA LYS A 3 -2.93 -15.56 -11.57
C LYS A 3 -2.37 -14.38 -12.36
N THR A 4 -2.68 -13.16 -11.95
CA THR A 4 -2.04 -11.96 -12.48
C THR A 4 -0.68 -11.79 -11.80
N THR A 5 0.25 -12.70 -12.08
CA THR A 5 1.64 -12.57 -11.64
C THR A 5 2.34 -11.62 -12.60
N ILE A 6 3.01 -10.59 -12.07
CA ILE A 6 3.87 -9.73 -12.87
C ILE A 6 5.24 -10.42 -12.92
N ASP A 7 5.59 -11.00 -14.07
CA ASP A 7 6.86 -11.71 -14.27
C ASP A 7 8.07 -10.75 -14.37
N GLU A 8 7.82 -9.45 -14.56
CA GLU A 8 8.85 -8.41 -14.51
C GLU A 8 9.11 -7.91 -13.09
N PHE A 9 10.34 -7.49 -12.82
CA PHE A 9 10.72 -6.92 -11.52
C PHE A 9 10.11 -5.53 -11.35
N VAL A 10 9.24 -5.41 -10.36
CA VAL A 10 8.68 -4.17 -9.84
C VAL A 10 9.42 -3.88 -8.54
N GLY A 11 10.08 -2.73 -8.43
CA GLY A 11 10.75 -2.33 -7.18
C GLY A 11 9.85 -1.54 -6.24
N VAL A 12 8.85 -0.85 -6.80
CA VAL A 12 8.01 0.13 -6.09
C VAL A 12 6.60 0.13 -6.69
N ILE A 13 5.58 0.25 -5.85
CA ILE A 13 4.20 0.53 -6.27
C ILE A 13 3.66 1.74 -5.50
N LYS A 14 3.10 2.71 -6.23
CA LYS A 14 2.24 3.76 -5.67
C LYS A 14 0.77 3.36 -5.87
N ILE A 15 -0.02 3.37 -4.80
CA ILE A 15 -1.45 3.07 -4.82
C ILE A 15 -2.21 4.31 -4.35
N ASP A 16 -3.05 4.84 -5.23
CA ASP A 16 -3.89 6.04 -5.03
C ASP A 16 -5.03 5.94 -6.05
N ILE A 17 -6.09 5.23 -5.68
CA ILE A 17 -7.11 4.70 -6.59
C ILE A 17 -8.54 4.88 -6.05
N GLU A 18 -8.75 5.97 -5.31
CA GLU A 18 -10.09 6.45 -4.92
C GLU A 18 -10.91 5.45 -4.10
N GLY A 19 -10.27 4.72 -3.17
CA GLY A 19 -10.96 3.88 -2.19
C GLY A 19 -10.87 2.38 -2.44
N TYR A 20 -9.98 1.95 -3.33
CA TYR A 20 -9.78 0.54 -3.73
C TYR A 20 -8.40 0.00 -3.32
N GLU A 21 -7.70 0.72 -2.45
CA GLU A 21 -6.33 0.41 -2.06
C GLU A 21 -6.21 -0.97 -1.42
N MET A 22 -7.20 -1.37 -0.61
CA MET A 22 -7.23 -2.68 0.04
C MET A 22 -7.39 -3.81 -0.97
N GLU A 23 -8.20 -3.62 -2.01
CA GLU A 23 -8.41 -4.59 -3.09
C GLU A 23 -7.14 -4.78 -3.91
N VAL A 24 -6.39 -3.70 -4.18
CA VAL A 24 -5.11 -3.80 -4.86
C VAL A 24 -4.05 -4.47 -3.98
N LEU A 25 -4.00 -4.16 -2.68
CA LEU A 25 -3.13 -4.85 -1.73
C LEU A 25 -3.42 -6.36 -1.71
N GLU A 26 -4.68 -6.77 -1.68
CA GLU A 26 -5.07 -8.18 -1.73
C GLU A 26 -4.70 -8.83 -3.07
N GLY A 27 -4.94 -8.15 -4.19
CA GLY A 27 -4.60 -8.65 -5.52
C GLY A 27 -3.09 -8.74 -5.79
N THR A 28 -2.27 -7.94 -5.11
CA THR A 28 -0.82 -7.85 -5.32
C THR A 28 0.01 -8.51 -4.21
N LYS A 29 -0.61 -9.15 -3.22
CA LYS A 29 0.06 -9.71 -2.04
C LYS A 29 1.21 -10.68 -2.36
N GLU A 30 1.06 -11.52 -3.39
CA GLU A 30 2.11 -12.46 -3.82
C GLU A 30 3.34 -11.67 -4.31
N THR A 31 3.14 -10.68 -5.19
CA THR A 31 4.20 -9.81 -5.71
C THR A 31 4.88 -8.98 -4.62
N ILE A 32 4.11 -8.45 -3.65
CA ILE A 32 4.64 -7.71 -2.49
C ILE A 32 5.67 -8.55 -1.73
N VAL A 33 5.32 -9.81 -1.46
CA VAL A 33 6.15 -10.72 -0.67
C VAL A 33 7.38 -11.17 -1.47
N ASP A 34 7.15 -11.62 -2.71
CA ASP A 34 8.18 -12.23 -3.56
C ASP A 34 9.22 -11.21 -4.03
N GLN A 35 8.78 -10.01 -4.40
CA GLN A 35 9.65 -8.98 -4.97
C GLN A 35 10.10 -7.93 -3.95
N LYS A 36 9.63 -8.00 -2.68
CA LYS A 36 9.99 -7.06 -1.60
C LYS A 36 9.72 -5.60 -1.99
N LEU A 37 8.49 -5.35 -2.45
CA LEU A 37 8.07 -4.06 -2.97
C LEU A 37 8.13 -2.96 -1.91
N VAL A 38 8.68 -1.81 -2.29
CA VAL A 38 8.42 -0.55 -1.58
C VAL A 38 7.01 -0.09 -1.93
N LEU A 39 6.19 0.22 -0.93
CA LEU A 39 4.81 0.63 -1.10
C LEU A 39 4.61 2.08 -0.72
N LEU A 40 3.92 2.84 -1.57
CA LEU A 40 3.40 4.18 -1.27
C LEU A 40 1.87 4.11 -1.34
N LEU A 41 1.22 4.05 -0.18
CA LEU A 41 -0.21 3.78 -0.05
C LEU A 41 -0.95 5.04 0.37
N GLY A 42 -1.87 5.53 -0.46
CA GLY A 42 -2.86 6.51 -0.04
C GLY A 42 -3.78 5.89 1.01
N ILE A 43 -4.07 6.62 2.09
CA ILE A 43 -4.94 6.11 3.18
C ILE A 43 -6.00 7.13 3.58
N TYR A 44 -6.42 7.97 2.64
CA TYR A 44 -7.33 9.10 2.89
C TYR A 44 -8.71 8.95 2.25
N HIS A 45 -8.93 7.93 1.42
CA HIS A 45 -10.18 7.80 0.66
C HIS A 45 -11.30 7.17 1.50
N ASN A 46 -10.98 6.20 2.36
CA ASN A 46 -11.95 5.65 3.29
C ASN A 46 -11.34 5.21 4.65
N PRO A 47 -12.18 5.01 5.69
CA PRO A 47 -11.70 4.61 7.01
C PRO A 47 -10.99 3.25 7.02
N LYS A 48 -11.40 2.32 6.16
CA LYS A 48 -10.83 0.97 6.11
C LYS A 48 -9.35 1.04 5.78
N GLU A 49 -8.98 1.82 4.77
CA GLU A 49 -7.59 2.04 4.40
C GLU A 49 -6.78 2.67 5.52
N PHE A 50 -7.32 3.70 6.15
CA PHE A 50 -6.67 4.40 7.25
C PHE A 50 -6.35 3.47 8.43
N PHE A 51 -7.29 2.59 8.80
CA PHE A 51 -7.14 1.72 9.96
C PHE A 51 -6.48 0.36 9.66
N GLU A 52 -6.66 -0.19 8.46
CA GLU A 52 -6.31 -1.59 8.16
C GLU A 52 -5.08 -1.73 7.25
N ALA A 53 -4.78 -0.77 6.36
CA ALA A 53 -3.75 -0.95 5.34
C ALA A 53 -2.36 -1.23 5.92
N LYS A 54 -1.98 -0.53 7.00
CA LYS A 54 -0.72 -0.78 7.71
C LYS A 54 -0.65 -2.22 8.23
N GLN A 55 -1.70 -2.65 8.93
CA GLN A 55 -1.72 -3.96 9.59
C GLN A 55 -1.67 -5.06 8.54
N PHE A 56 -2.44 -4.92 7.47
CA PHE A 56 -2.43 -5.85 6.34
C PHE A 56 -1.02 -6.02 5.76
N VAL A 57 -0.31 -4.93 5.45
CA VAL A 57 1.06 -5.01 4.92
C VAL A 57 2.03 -5.59 5.95
N GLN A 58 1.88 -5.24 7.22
CA GLN A 58 2.72 -5.76 8.30
C GLN A 58 2.54 -7.26 8.51
N ASP A 59 1.32 -7.78 8.34
CA ASP A 59 1.03 -9.21 8.43
C ASP A 59 1.62 -9.98 7.23
N LEU A 60 1.65 -9.37 6.04
CA LEU A 60 2.30 -9.94 4.85
C LEU A 60 3.84 -9.94 4.98
N LYS A 61 4.41 -8.85 5.50
CA LYS A 61 5.86 -8.63 5.59
C LYS A 61 6.23 -8.01 6.94
N PRO A 62 6.40 -8.84 7.99
CA PRO A 62 6.71 -8.37 9.34
C PRO A 62 8.02 -7.58 9.45
N GLU A 63 8.95 -7.78 8.52
CA GLU A 63 10.23 -7.07 8.46
C GLU A 63 10.16 -5.65 7.88
N TYR A 64 9.01 -5.23 7.34
CA TYR A 64 8.86 -3.90 6.76
C TYR A 64 8.95 -2.79 7.80
N ASN A 65 9.65 -1.74 7.43
CA ASN A 65 9.62 -0.46 8.11
C ASN A 65 8.45 0.36 7.56
N PHE A 66 7.85 1.18 8.42
CA PHE A 66 6.70 2.01 8.05
C PHE A 66 6.94 3.47 8.36
N LYS A 67 6.46 4.35 7.49
CA LYS A 67 6.44 5.80 7.69
C LYS A 67 5.10 6.38 7.29
N PHE A 68 4.47 7.11 8.20
CA PHE A 68 3.31 7.93 7.89
C PHE A 68 3.75 9.30 7.39
N LYS A 69 3.11 9.82 6.34
CA LYS A 69 3.42 11.13 5.77
C LYS A 69 2.15 11.82 5.28
N ILE A 70 1.95 13.05 5.73
CA ILE A 70 0.99 13.98 5.13
C ILE A 70 1.75 14.81 4.09
N LEU A 71 1.27 14.83 2.86
CA LEU A 71 1.90 15.56 1.75
C LEU A 71 1.27 16.94 1.52
N SER A 72 0.03 17.15 1.99
CA SER A 72 -0.66 18.44 1.88
C SER A 72 -0.58 19.24 3.17
N ASP A 73 0.07 20.41 3.12
CA ASP A 73 0.15 21.35 4.26
C ASP A 73 -1.19 22.07 4.53
N LEU A 74 -2.09 22.10 3.54
CA LEU A 74 -3.36 22.84 3.60
C LEU A 74 -4.56 21.97 4.00
N ARG A 75 -4.44 20.64 3.84
CA ARG A 75 -5.54 19.70 4.06
C ARG A 75 -5.00 18.49 4.85
N PRO A 76 -5.06 18.51 6.19
CA PRO A 76 -4.39 17.50 7.03
C PRO A 76 -4.91 16.07 6.84
N ILE A 77 -6.07 15.92 6.18
CA ILE A 77 -6.71 14.63 5.91
C ILE A 77 -6.46 14.18 4.46
N ALA A 78 -6.25 15.13 3.54
CA ALA A 78 -5.99 14.80 2.13
C ALA A 78 -4.52 14.43 1.93
N GLU A 79 -4.25 13.51 1.01
CA GLU A 79 -2.88 13.12 0.63
C GLU A 79 -2.07 12.63 1.85
N SER A 80 -2.72 11.86 2.73
CA SER A 80 -2.04 11.10 3.78
C SER A 80 -1.62 9.73 3.24
N TYR A 81 -0.37 9.36 3.51
CA TYR A 81 0.28 8.19 2.95
C TYR A 81 0.96 7.35 4.01
N ILE A 82 0.99 6.04 3.76
CA ILE A 82 1.92 5.10 4.38
C ILE A 82 2.97 4.72 3.36
N ILE A 83 4.24 4.81 3.76
CA ILE A 83 5.38 4.28 3.01
C ILE A 83 5.87 3.04 3.75
N ALA A 84 6.02 1.92 3.05
CA ALA A 84 6.49 0.65 3.62
C ALA A 84 7.66 0.07 2.80
N TRP A 85 8.73 -0.41 3.47
CA TRP A 85 9.93 -0.97 2.82
C TRP A 85 10.74 -1.93 3.71
#